data_AF-A0A833VE86-F1
#
_entry.id   AF-A0A833VE86-F1
#
_cell.length_a   1.000
_cell.length_b   1.000
_cell.length_c   1.000
_cell.angle_alpha   90.00
_cell.angle_beta   90.00
_cell.angle_gamma   90.00
#
_symmetry.space_group_name_H-M   'P 1'
#
loop_
_entity.id
_entity.type
_entity.pdbx_description
1 polymer ?
#
loop_
_entity_poly.entity_id
_entity_poly.type
_entity_poly.pdbx_seq_one_letter_code
_entity_poly.pdbx_strand_id
1 'polypeptide(L)'
;MVVASAYVWTCFVRAKGIDSSKRACIMVPANVRGRIQPPLPAEYFGNCVAPCYASANVADLIQDDGIVVAAEAIGKSIAQISEILLKSPLNWKPIADMPVLNIAGSPKFRAYDIDFGLGRPTKVEIISLTKKGVMSMEESRDEQGGIEIGIGFPKDEMDCFKKCFSDGLKLLSE
;
A
#
# COMPACT_ATOMS: atom_id res chain seq x y z
N MET A 1 -4.72 6.81 2.52
CA MET A 1 -3.76 5.96 1.78
C MET A 1 -2.35 6.11 2.30
N VAL A 2 -1.65 7.25 2.15
CA VAL A 2 -0.22 7.40 2.57
C VAL A 2 0.04 6.95 4.01
N VAL A 3 -0.69 7.49 4.99
CA VAL A 3 -0.49 7.16 6.42
C VAL A 3 -0.81 5.69 6.72
N ALA A 4 -1.94 5.17 6.21
CA ALA A 4 -2.31 3.76 6.39
C ALA A 4 -1.25 2.82 5.76
N SER A 5 -0.78 3.12 4.55
CA SER A 5 0.28 2.36 3.89
C SER A 5 1.60 2.44 4.66
N ALA A 6 1.97 3.61 5.18
CA ALA A 6 3.16 3.82 6.01
C ALA A 6 3.09 2.99 7.30
N TYR A 7 1.94 3.02 7.97
CA TYR A 7 1.70 2.27 9.20
C TYR A 7 1.84 0.76 8.98
N VAL A 8 1.16 0.22 7.97
CA VAL A 8 1.25 -1.19 7.63
C VAL A 8 2.67 -1.57 7.19
N TRP A 9 3.37 -0.70 6.47
CA TRP A 9 4.72 -0.98 6.01
C TRP A 9 5.72 -1.09 7.16
N THR A 10 5.64 -0.22 8.17
CA THR A 10 6.50 -0.35 9.36
C THR A 10 6.18 -1.62 10.16
N CYS A 11 4.90 -1.99 10.28
CA CYS A 11 4.48 -3.26 10.88
C CYS A 11 4.99 -4.48 10.09
N PHE A 12 4.90 -4.42 8.75
CA PHE A 12 5.40 -5.46 7.85
C PHE A 12 6.91 -5.67 8.02
N VAL A 13 7.69 -4.60 8.05
CA VAL A 13 9.15 -4.66 8.19
C VAL A 13 9.55 -5.32 9.51
N ARG A 14 8.89 -4.96 10.62
CA ARG A 14 9.09 -5.57 11.94
C ARG A 14 8.68 -7.05 11.95
N ALA A 15 7.50 -7.37 11.43
CA ALA A 15 6.97 -8.73 11.40
C ALA A 15 7.84 -9.69 10.57
N LYS A 16 8.45 -9.18 9.50
CA LYS A 16 9.37 -9.94 8.64
C LYS A 16 10.78 -10.08 9.20
N GLY A 17 11.11 -9.40 10.31
CA GLY A 17 12.45 -9.43 10.90
C GLY A 17 13.53 -9.05 9.88
N ILE A 18 13.25 -8.07 9.02
CA ILE A 18 14.22 -7.66 7.99
C ILE A 18 15.46 -7.11 8.68
N ASP A 19 16.63 -7.49 8.20
CA ASP A 19 17.93 -7.01 8.68
C ASP A 19 18.00 -5.47 8.65
N SER A 20 18.39 -4.86 9.77
CA SER A 20 18.43 -3.40 9.94
C SER A 20 19.44 -2.70 9.04
N SER A 21 20.47 -3.40 8.56
CA SER A 21 21.45 -2.89 7.59
C SER A 21 20.89 -2.77 6.16
N LYS A 22 19.73 -3.39 5.89
CA LYS A 22 19.11 -3.39 4.56
C LYS A 22 18.14 -2.23 4.38
N ARG A 23 17.72 -2.05 3.13
CA ARG A 23 16.59 -1.17 2.75
C ARG A 23 15.35 -2.02 2.50
N ALA A 24 14.19 -1.49 2.86
CA ALA A 24 12.90 -2.06 2.49
C ALA A 24 12.25 -1.19 1.40
N CYS A 25 11.30 -1.76 0.66
CA CYS A 25 10.52 -1.03 -0.32
C CYS A 25 9.02 -1.29 -0.14
N ILE A 26 8.22 -0.28 -0.46
CA ILE A 26 6.78 -0.41 -0.69
C ILE A 26 6.46 0.05 -2.12
N MET A 27 5.63 -0.71 -2.82
CA MET A 27 5.11 -0.39 -4.15
C MET A 27 3.63 -0.05 -4.04
N VAL A 28 3.28 1.18 -4.40
CA VAL A 28 1.91 1.69 -4.45
C VAL A 28 1.49 1.84 -5.91
N PRO A 29 0.43 1.17 -6.38
CA PRO A 29 -0.08 1.39 -7.74
C PRO A 29 -0.76 2.77 -7.81
N ALA A 30 -0.32 3.61 -8.75
CA ALA A 30 -0.90 4.93 -8.98
C ALA A 30 -1.75 4.95 -10.23
N ASN A 31 -2.99 5.42 -10.13
CA ASN A 31 -3.81 5.77 -11.30
C ASN A 31 -3.25 7.06 -11.93
N VAL A 32 -2.76 6.95 -13.17
CA VAL A 32 -2.08 8.06 -13.86
C VAL A 32 -2.90 8.70 -14.97
N ARG A 33 -4.17 8.30 -15.15
CA ARG A 33 -5.09 8.88 -16.15
C ARG A 33 -5.13 10.41 -16.11
N GLY A 34 -5.26 10.98 -14.91
CA GLY A 34 -5.29 12.43 -14.69
C GLY A 34 -3.91 13.10 -14.59
N ARG A 35 -2.81 12.34 -14.77
CA ARG A 35 -1.42 12.83 -14.63
C ARG A 35 -0.63 12.81 -15.94
N ILE A 36 -1.17 12.20 -16.99
CA ILE A 36 -0.60 12.26 -18.33
C ILE A 36 -1.17 13.44 -19.11
N GLN A 37 -0.46 13.90 -20.14
CA GLN A 37 -0.85 15.05 -20.95
C GLN A 37 -1.04 14.66 -22.42
N PRO A 38 -2.27 14.77 -22.98
CA PRO A 38 -3.51 15.20 -22.31
C PRO A 38 -4.04 14.13 -21.33
N PRO A 39 -4.84 14.53 -20.31
CA PRO A 39 -5.46 13.58 -19.39
C PRO A 39 -6.38 12.61 -20.11
N LEU A 40 -6.43 11.36 -19.65
CA LEU A 40 -7.38 10.38 -20.15
C LEU A 40 -8.75 10.55 -19.48
N PRO A 41 -9.86 10.24 -20.21
CA PRO A 41 -11.18 10.16 -19.63
C PRO A 41 -11.26 9.18 -18.45
N ALA A 42 -12.20 9.41 -17.54
CA ALA A 42 -12.44 8.51 -16.41
C ALA A 42 -12.87 7.10 -16.89
N GLU A 43 -13.57 7.06 -18.03
CA GLU A 43 -14.14 5.89 -18.70
C GLU A 43 -13.10 5.14 -19.56
N TYR A 44 -11.84 5.60 -19.60
CA TYR A 44 -10.79 4.94 -20.38
C TYR A 44 -10.68 3.45 -20.03
N PHE A 45 -10.92 2.61 -21.04
CA PHE A 45 -10.83 1.16 -20.96
C PHE A 45 -9.41 0.69 -21.29
N GLY A 46 -8.69 0.20 -20.28
CA GLY A 46 -7.32 -0.28 -20.39
C GLY A 46 -6.49 0.00 -19.14
N ASN A 47 -5.22 -0.40 -19.18
CA ASN A 47 -4.28 -0.15 -18.09
C ASN A 47 -3.70 1.26 -18.19
N CYS A 48 -3.90 2.06 -17.16
CA CYS A 48 -3.26 3.37 -17.00
C CYS A 48 -2.83 3.54 -15.53
N VAL A 49 -1.97 2.62 -15.10
CA VAL A 49 -1.44 2.51 -13.74
C VAL A 49 0.07 2.46 -13.84
N ALA A 50 0.75 3.20 -12.95
CA ALA A 50 2.19 3.17 -12.84
C ALA A 50 2.62 2.81 -11.41
N PRO A 51 3.71 2.04 -11.23
CA PRO A 51 4.19 1.70 -9.89
C PRO A 51 4.91 2.89 -9.25
N CYS A 52 4.44 3.34 -8.08
CA CYS A 52 5.18 4.23 -7.20
C CYS A 52 6.01 3.39 -6.22
N TYR A 53 7.33 3.36 -6.38
CA TYR A 53 8.20 2.74 -5.40
C TYR A 53 8.70 3.77 -4.39
N ALA A 54 8.53 3.48 -3.11
CA ALA A 54 9.17 4.19 -2.01
C ALA A 54 10.12 3.25 -1.27
N SER A 55 11.25 3.76 -0.79
CA SER A 55 12.24 2.98 -0.05
C SER A 55 12.86 3.77 1.08
N ALA A 56 13.19 3.09 2.17
CA ALA A 56 13.85 3.64 3.35
C ALA A 56 14.73 2.57 3.99
N ASN A 57 15.68 2.98 4.84
CA ASN A 57 16.48 2.02 5.59
C ASN A 57 15.59 1.34 6.63
N VAL A 58 15.82 0.04 6.85
CA VAL A 58 15.06 -0.73 7.83
C VAL A 58 15.29 -0.18 9.23
N ALA A 59 16.53 0.20 9.55
CA ALA A 59 16.88 0.82 10.83
C ALA A 59 16.02 2.05 11.16
N ASP A 60 15.66 2.87 10.16
CA ASP A 60 14.82 4.07 10.34
C ASP A 60 13.34 3.70 10.47
N LEU A 61 12.87 2.72 9.68
CA LEU A 61 11.47 2.28 9.68
C LEU A 61 11.03 1.59 10.98
N ILE A 62 11.97 1.03 11.74
CA ILE A 62 11.68 0.31 12.99
C ILE A 62 11.79 1.19 14.25
N GLN A 63 12.23 2.44 14.13
CA GLN A 63 12.21 3.41 15.24
C GLN A 63 10.79 3.88 15.58
N ASP A 64 10.65 4.61 16.68
CA ASP A 64 9.37 5.15 17.17
C ASP A 64 8.72 6.10 16.15
N ASP A 65 9.51 6.90 15.44
CA ASP A 65 9.07 7.83 14.40
C ASP A 65 9.05 7.21 12.98
N GLY A 66 9.24 5.90 12.87
CA GLY A 66 9.36 5.21 11.58
C GLY A 66 8.15 5.38 10.66
N ILE A 67 6.96 5.64 11.20
CA ILE A 67 5.74 5.93 10.41
C ILE A 67 5.90 7.25 9.65
N VAL A 68 6.53 8.26 10.25
CA VAL A 68 6.79 9.56 9.61
C VAL A 68 7.77 9.37 8.45
N VAL A 69 8.87 8.65 8.69
CA VAL A 69 9.85 8.30 7.66
C VAL A 69 9.17 7.57 6.48
N ALA A 70 8.33 6.59 6.79
CA ALA A 70 7.58 5.84 5.80
C ALA A 70 6.59 6.72 5.01
N ALA A 71 5.82 7.57 5.71
CA ALA A 71 4.84 8.45 5.09
C ALA A 71 5.50 9.50 4.19
N GLU A 72 6.63 10.07 4.60
CA GLU A 72 7.41 10.98 3.78
C GLU A 72 7.95 10.30 2.53
N ALA A 73 8.52 9.11 2.66
CA ALA A 73 9.05 8.36 1.52
C ALA A 73 7.94 8.05 0.50
N ILE A 74 6.78 7.58 0.96
CA ILE A 74 5.61 7.31 0.11
C ILE A 74 5.09 8.60 -0.54
N GLY A 75 4.95 9.67 0.24
CA GLY A 75 4.47 10.96 -0.23
C GLY A 75 5.36 11.56 -1.32
N LYS A 76 6.68 11.54 -1.11
CA LYS A 76 7.69 11.99 -2.10
C LYS A 76 7.59 11.19 -3.39
N SER A 77 7.52 9.85 -3.31
CA SER A 77 7.39 8.98 -4.49
C SER A 77 6.08 9.22 -5.27
N ILE A 78 4.96 9.47 -4.59
CA ILE A 78 3.68 9.77 -5.26
C ILE A 78 3.70 11.14 -5.93
N ALA A 79 4.35 12.14 -5.32
CA ALA A 79 4.44 13.49 -5.90
C ALA A 79 5.28 13.51 -7.19
N GLN A 80 6.34 12.70 -7.24
CA GLN A 80 7.28 12.68 -8.36
C GLN A 80 6.82 11.86 -9.57
N ILE A 81 5.76 11.07 -9.46
CA ILE A 81 5.40 10.14 -10.55
C ILE A 81 5.08 10.84 -11.87
N SER A 82 4.50 12.04 -11.85
CA SER A 82 4.20 12.78 -13.08
C SER A 82 5.49 13.12 -13.85
N GLU A 83 6.56 13.51 -13.15
CA GLU A 83 7.86 13.78 -13.76
C GLU A 83 8.52 12.50 -14.29
N ILE A 84 8.39 11.39 -13.55
CA ILE A 84 8.91 10.08 -13.96
C ILE A 84 8.23 9.59 -15.24
N LEU A 85 6.91 9.73 -15.33
CA LEU A 85 6.13 9.36 -16.53
C LEU A 85 6.58 10.13 -17.76
N LEU A 86 6.91 11.43 -17.61
CA LEU A 86 7.39 12.27 -18.71
C LEU A 86 8.79 11.88 -19.18
N LYS A 87 9.67 11.46 -18.26
CA LYS A 87 11.08 11.15 -18.56
C LYS A 87 11.29 9.72 -19.07
N SER A 88 10.47 8.75 -18.66
CA SER A 88 10.61 7.35 -19.09
C SER A 88 9.30 6.58 -18.91
N PRO A 89 8.35 6.72 -19.86
CA PRO A 89 7.02 6.10 -19.74
C PRO A 89 7.03 4.56 -19.72
N LEU A 90 8.11 3.90 -20.17
CA LEU A 90 8.22 2.44 -20.22
C LEU A 90 9.42 1.85 -19.46
N ASN A 91 10.26 2.68 -18.84
CA ASN A 91 11.53 2.20 -18.27
C ASN A 91 11.47 2.13 -16.73
N TRP A 92 10.54 1.34 -16.21
CA TRP A 92 10.54 0.98 -14.80
C TRP A 92 11.44 -0.24 -14.61
N LYS A 93 12.56 -0.07 -13.91
CA LYS A 93 13.41 -1.21 -13.55
C LYS A 93 12.78 -1.95 -12.37
N PRO A 94 12.66 -3.28 -12.41
CA PRO A 94 12.30 -4.05 -11.23
C PRO A 94 13.28 -3.72 -10.11
N ILE A 95 12.77 -3.45 -8.91
CA ILE A 95 13.61 -3.43 -7.71
C ILE A 95 13.87 -4.90 -7.37
N ALA A 96 14.81 -5.50 -8.10
CA ALA A 96 15.29 -6.84 -7.79
C ALA A 96 15.94 -6.81 -6.40
N ASP A 97 15.73 -7.89 -5.64
CA ASP A 97 16.43 -8.21 -4.38
C ASP A 97 16.11 -7.39 -3.13
N MET A 98 15.12 -6.50 -3.15
CA MET A 98 14.61 -5.86 -1.92
C MET A 98 13.36 -6.56 -1.36
N PRO A 99 13.18 -6.59 -0.03
CA PRO A 99 11.88 -6.94 0.56
C PRO A 99 10.85 -5.88 0.16
N VAL A 100 9.91 -6.24 -0.71
CA VAL A 100 8.86 -5.34 -1.22
C VAL A 100 7.51 -5.70 -0.61
N LEU A 101 6.84 -4.70 -0.03
CA LEU A 101 5.39 -4.76 0.24
C LEU A 101 4.64 -4.14 -0.95
N ASN A 102 3.81 -4.92 -1.62
CA ASN A 102 3.00 -4.47 -2.75
C ASN A 102 1.57 -4.21 -2.28
N ILE A 103 0.95 -3.13 -2.77
CA ILE A 103 -0.47 -2.87 -2.53
C ILE A 103 -1.28 -3.31 -3.74
N ALA A 104 -2.33 -4.08 -3.48
CA ALA A 104 -3.41 -4.37 -4.40
C ALA A 104 -4.68 -3.61 -3.95
N GLY A 105 -5.53 -3.25 -4.91
CA GLY A 105 -6.78 -2.56 -4.60
C GLY A 105 -6.66 -1.05 -4.44
N SER A 106 -7.80 -0.40 -4.18
CA SER A 106 -7.84 1.01 -3.85
C SER A 106 -9.16 1.34 -3.14
N PRO A 107 -9.15 2.10 -2.03
CA PRO A 107 -10.39 2.61 -1.41
C PRO A 107 -11.23 3.52 -2.31
N LYS A 108 -10.74 3.86 -3.52
CA LYS A 108 -11.48 4.60 -4.53
C LYS A 108 -12.31 3.71 -5.46
N PHE A 109 -12.11 2.40 -5.43
CA PHE A 109 -12.86 1.46 -6.26
C PHE A 109 -14.27 1.23 -5.76
N ARG A 110 -14.54 1.45 -4.45
CA ARG A 110 -15.88 1.40 -3.88
C ARG A 110 -16.53 0.04 -4.14
N ALA A 111 -15.77 -1.03 -3.93
CA ALA A 111 -16.21 -2.41 -4.11
C ALA A 111 -17.45 -2.75 -3.28
N TYR A 112 -17.62 -2.15 -2.10
CA TYR A 112 -18.80 -2.34 -1.25
C TYR A 112 -20.06 -1.63 -1.77
N ASP A 113 -19.97 -0.76 -2.78
CA ASP A 113 -21.14 -0.12 -3.41
C ASP A 113 -21.79 -0.98 -4.50
N ILE A 114 -21.18 -2.12 -4.85
CA ILE A 114 -21.71 -3.01 -5.89
C ILE A 114 -22.97 -3.71 -5.36
N ASP A 115 -24.14 -3.38 -5.90
CA ASP A 115 -25.41 -4.00 -5.56
C ASP A 115 -26.06 -4.64 -6.80
N PHE A 116 -26.24 -5.96 -6.75
CA PHE A 116 -26.90 -6.74 -7.79
C PHE A 116 -28.42 -6.90 -7.56
N GLY A 117 -29.00 -6.14 -6.63
CA GLY A 117 -30.39 -6.29 -6.16
C GLY A 117 -30.54 -7.18 -4.93
N LEU A 118 -29.42 -7.60 -4.34
CA LEU A 118 -29.36 -8.44 -3.13
C LEU A 118 -28.86 -7.66 -1.90
N GLY A 119 -28.60 -6.36 -2.07
CA GLY A 119 -27.90 -5.52 -1.12
C GLY A 119 -26.39 -5.53 -1.35
N ARG A 120 -25.72 -4.60 -0.66
CA ARG A 120 -24.26 -4.42 -0.71
C ARG A 120 -23.51 -5.66 -0.19
N PRO A 121 -22.27 -5.92 -0.66
CA PRO A 121 -21.47 -7.06 -0.21
C PRO A 121 -21.27 -7.05 1.31
N THR A 122 -21.23 -8.24 1.90
CA THR A 122 -20.90 -8.38 3.35
C THR A 122 -19.41 -8.30 3.59
N LYS A 123 -18.59 -8.82 2.66
CA LYS A 123 -17.13 -8.79 2.74
C LYS A 123 -16.53 -8.75 1.34
N VAL A 124 -15.45 -8.00 1.16
CA VAL A 124 -14.60 -8.00 -0.03
C VAL A 124 -13.23 -8.56 0.33
N GLU A 125 -12.74 -9.53 -0.46
CA GLU A 125 -11.42 -10.14 -0.29
C GLU A 125 -10.72 -10.24 -1.64
N ILE A 126 -9.45 -9.83 -1.70
CA ILE A 126 -8.59 -10.06 -2.86
C ILE A 126 -7.85 -11.39 -2.65
N ILE A 127 -8.32 -12.45 -3.30
CA ILE A 127 -7.73 -13.79 -3.11
C ILE A 127 -6.38 -13.98 -3.84
N SER A 128 -6.05 -13.10 -4.79
CA SER A 128 -4.78 -13.16 -5.52
C SER A 128 -3.55 -12.73 -4.69
N LEU A 129 -3.74 -12.49 -3.38
CA LEU A 129 -2.70 -12.20 -2.38
C LEU A 129 -1.85 -13.42 -1.99
N THR A 130 -1.89 -14.53 -2.73
CA THR A 130 -1.13 -15.76 -2.43
C THR A 130 0.39 -15.59 -2.49
N LYS A 131 0.88 -14.44 -2.96
CA LYS A 131 2.31 -14.10 -3.01
C LYS A 131 2.74 -13.40 -1.72
N LYS A 132 3.88 -13.84 -1.16
CA LYS A 132 4.52 -13.16 -0.03
C LYS A 132 4.73 -11.67 -0.36
N GLY A 133 4.37 -10.78 0.55
CA GLY A 133 4.62 -9.34 0.40
C GLY A 133 3.59 -8.61 -0.47
N VAL A 134 2.34 -9.03 -0.46
CA VAL A 134 1.21 -8.28 -1.04
C VAL A 134 0.15 -8.05 0.05
N MET A 135 -0.42 -6.85 0.08
CA MET A 135 -1.60 -6.52 0.89
C MET A 135 -2.71 -5.97 -0.01
N SER A 136 -3.97 -6.21 0.32
CA SER A 136 -5.10 -5.47 -0.23
C SER A 136 -5.38 -4.21 0.60
N MET A 137 -5.97 -3.21 -0.06
CA MET A 137 -6.44 -2.00 0.60
C MET A 137 -7.73 -1.52 -0.08
N GLU A 138 -8.85 -1.62 0.64
CA GLU A 138 -10.18 -1.23 0.17
C GLU A 138 -10.84 -0.25 1.15
N GLU A 139 -11.93 0.38 0.75
CA GLU A 139 -12.74 1.17 1.67
C GLU A 139 -13.42 0.27 2.72
N SER A 140 -13.63 0.82 3.92
CA SER A 140 -14.46 0.17 4.92
C SER A 140 -15.91 0.15 4.48
N ARG A 141 -16.58 -0.98 4.70
CA ARG A 141 -18.01 -1.13 4.45
C ARG A 141 -18.86 -0.18 5.30
N ASP A 142 -18.50 -0.05 6.57
CA ASP A 142 -19.39 0.49 7.62
C ASP A 142 -18.94 1.85 8.14
N GLU A 143 -17.66 2.20 7.96
CA GLU A 143 -17.09 3.45 8.49
C GLU A 143 -16.66 4.38 7.35
N GLN A 144 -17.25 5.58 7.31
CA GLN A 144 -16.88 6.59 6.32
C GLN A 144 -15.41 7.00 6.50
N GLY A 145 -14.61 6.81 5.45
CA GLY A 145 -13.17 7.08 5.48
C GLY A 145 -12.34 5.97 6.13
N GLY A 146 -12.98 4.93 6.66
CA GLY A 146 -12.32 3.72 7.13
C GLY A 146 -11.67 2.95 5.97
N ILE A 147 -10.66 2.16 6.30
CA ILE A 147 -9.90 1.37 5.33
C ILE A 147 -9.82 -0.06 5.84
N GLU A 148 -10.17 -1.02 4.99
CA GLU A 148 -9.95 -2.44 5.24
C GLU A 148 -8.64 -2.88 4.58
N ILE A 149 -7.79 -3.57 5.36
CA ILE A 149 -6.50 -4.10 4.91
C ILE A 149 -6.54 -5.62 5.01
N GLY A 150 -6.37 -6.30 3.88
CA GLY A 150 -6.17 -7.75 3.84
C GLY A 150 -4.68 -8.07 3.68
N ILE A 151 -4.14 -8.89 4.55
CA ILE A 151 -2.73 -9.31 4.49
C ILE A 151 -2.56 -10.72 5.04
N GLY A 152 -1.68 -11.50 4.42
CA GLY A 152 -1.43 -12.89 4.79
C GLY A 152 0.05 -13.17 5.03
N PHE A 153 0.33 -13.87 6.13
CA PHE A 153 1.67 -14.34 6.49
C PHE A 153 1.60 -15.77 7.05
N PRO A 154 2.73 -16.50 7.10
CA PRO A 154 2.92 -17.61 8.02
C PRO A 154 2.53 -17.21 9.46
N LYS A 155 2.10 -18.18 10.26
CA LYS A 155 1.53 -17.94 11.59
C LYS A 155 2.40 -17.04 12.48
N ASP A 156 3.68 -17.36 12.62
CA ASP A 156 4.57 -16.63 13.54
C ASP A 156 4.75 -15.16 13.12
N GLU A 157 4.94 -14.93 11.81
CA GLU A 157 5.01 -13.58 11.25
C GLU A 157 3.68 -12.82 11.41
N MET A 158 2.54 -13.50 11.24
CA MET A 158 1.21 -12.91 11.43
C MET A 158 0.98 -12.51 12.89
N ASP A 159 1.42 -13.33 13.84
CA ASP A 159 1.30 -13.05 15.27
C ASP A 159 2.17 -11.83 15.65
N CYS A 160 3.39 -11.73 15.11
CA CYS A 160 4.23 -10.53 15.23
C CYS A 160 3.58 -9.29 14.60
N PHE A 161 3.02 -9.42 13.38
CA PHE A 161 2.34 -8.33 12.70
C PHE A 161 1.14 -7.82 13.49
N LYS A 162 0.26 -8.73 13.95
CA LYS A 162 -0.93 -8.40 14.76
C LYS A 162 -0.56 -7.65 16.03
N LYS A 163 0.48 -8.09 16.73
CA LYS A 163 0.97 -7.40 17.92
C LYS A 163 1.43 -5.98 17.59
N CYS A 164 2.32 -5.83 16.60
CA CYS A 164 2.81 -4.52 16.18
C CYS A 164 1.67 -3.56 15.75
N PHE A 165 0.73 -4.07 14.95
CA PHE A 165 -0.40 -3.29 14.44
C PHE A 165 -1.40 -2.91 15.56
N SER A 166 -1.65 -3.80 16.52
CA SER A 166 -2.60 -3.50 17.59
C SER A 166 -1.99 -2.57 18.63
N ASP A 167 -0.72 -2.78 18.99
CA ASP A 167 -0.05 -1.97 20.01
C ASP A 167 0.23 -0.55 19.52
N GLY A 168 0.64 -0.38 18.26
CA GLY A 168 0.86 0.95 17.71
C GLY A 168 -0.43 1.78 17.56
N LEU A 169 -1.59 1.16 17.27
CA LEU A 169 -2.86 1.87 17.23
C LEU A 169 -3.32 2.35 18.60
N LYS A 170 -3.04 1.60 19.68
CA LYS A 170 -3.37 2.02 21.05
C LYS A 170 -2.63 3.30 21.44
N LEU A 171 -1.39 3.47 20.98
CA LEU A 171 -0.60 4.68 21.21
C LEU A 171 -1.16 5.92 20.49
N LEU A 172 -2.06 5.74 19.51
CA LEU A 172 -2.72 6.84 18.78
C LEU A 172 -4.11 7.18 19.33
N SER A 173 -4.63 6.37 20.25
CA SER A 173 -5.94 6.59 20.90
C SER A 173 -5.86 7.34 22.24
N GLU A 174 -4.65 7.73 22.65
CA GLU A 174 -4.35 8.62 23.79
C GLU A 174 -4.08 10.04 23.29
#